data_AF-A0A2W4SRW1-F1
#
_entry.id   AF-A0A2W4SRW1-F1
#
_cell.length_a   1.000
_cell.length_b   1.000
_cell.length_c   1.000
_cell.angle_alpha   90.00
_cell.angle_beta   90.00
_cell.angle_gamma   90.00
#
_symmetry.space_group_name_H-M   'P 1'
#
loop_
_entity.id
_entity.type
_entity.pdbx_description
1 polymer ?
#
loop_
_entity_poly.entity_id
_entity_poly.type
_entity_poly.pdbx_seq_one_letter_code
_entity_poly.pdbx_strand_id
1 'polypeptide(L)'
;MLKFMTAIGVALAAAPAAAANPTEFLKLCEATMPVASCGCVANELLQSRDGQVSLDAYAAVKRPPAEQRAAALAVANKYGMKISEVVAAAERSKPLFSAAVERCK
;
A
#
# COMPACT_ATOMS: atom_id res chain seq x y z
N MET A 1 52.79 2.26 18.24
CA MET A 1 51.80 2.97 17.42
C MET A 1 51.21 1.99 16.41
N LEU A 2 49.92 1.68 16.47
CA LEU A 2 48.98 1.69 15.33
C LEU A 2 47.60 1.26 15.84
N LYS A 3 46.68 2.23 15.84
CA LYS A 3 45.24 2.06 16.07
C LYS A 3 44.64 1.32 14.87
N PHE A 4 44.02 0.18 15.08
CA PHE A 4 43.08 -0.39 14.11
C PHE A 4 41.66 -0.17 14.64
N MET A 5 41.07 0.96 14.20
CA MET A 5 39.64 1.19 14.29
C MET A 5 38.97 0.35 13.21
N THR A 6 38.41 -0.79 13.59
CA THR A 6 37.53 -1.57 12.70
C THR A 6 36.17 -0.88 12.71
N ALA A 7 35.90 -0.10 11.67
CA ALA A 7 34.59 0.49 11.42
C ALA A 7 33.56 -0.63 11.20
N ILE A 8 32.64 -0.80 12.15
CA ILE A 8 31.46 -1.64 11.99
C ILE A 8 30.53 -0.89 11.03
N GLY A 9 30.68 -1.17 9.75
CA GLY A 9 29.72 -0.77 8.72
C GLY A 9 28.41 -1.51 9.00
N VAL A 10 27.44 -0.79 9.57
CA VAL A 10 26.07 -1.27 9.71
C VAL A 10 25.51 -1.46 8.30
N ALA A 11 25.49 -2.70 7.84
CA ALA A 11 24.72 -3.09 6.67
C ALA A 11 23.24 -2.92 7.02
N LEU A 12 22.65 -1.78 6.62
CA LEU A 12 21.21 -1.66 6.52
C LEU A 12 20.75 -2.72 5.52
N ALA A 13 20.20 -3.83 6.03
CA ALA A 13 19.41 -4.73 5.22
C ALA A 13 18.27 -3.89 4.62
N ALA A 14 18.39 -3.60 3.32
CA ALA A 14 17.30 -3.01 2.56
C ALA A 14 16.12 -3.98 2.69
N ALA A 15 15.15 -3.61 3.53
CA ALA A 15 13.88 -4.29 3.57
C ALA A 15 13.36 -4.35 2.12
N PRO A 16 12.95 -5.53 1.62
CA PRO A 16 12.41 -5.61 0.27
C PRO A 16 11.31 -4.58 0.16
N ALA A 17 11.36 -3.74 -0.87
CA ALA A 17 10.31 -2.78 -1.19
C ALA A 17 9.00 -3.55 -1.15
N ALA A 18 8.21 -3.36 -0.09
CA ALA A 18 7.10 -4.25 0.14
C ALA A 18 6.15 -4.11 -1.05
N ALA A 19 5.78 -5.23 -1.66
CA ALA A 19 4.80 -5.22 -2.73
C ALA A 19 3.48 -4.72 -2.15
N ALA A 20 2.74 -3.90 -2.89
CA ALA A 20 1.34 -3.59 -2.57
C ALA A 20 0.59 -4.89 -2.23
N ASN A 21 -0.50 -4.83 -1.46
CA ASN A 21 -1.39 -5.94 -1.12
C ASN A 21 -2.60 -5.95 -2.06
N PRO A 22 -2.43 -6.30 -3.36
CA PRO A 22 -3.52 -6.31 -4.32
C PRO A 22 -4.57 -7.36 -3.93
N THR A 23 -4.19 -8.44 -3.26
CA THR A 23 -5.12 -9.50 -2.83
C THR A 23 -6.20 -8.99 -1.89
N GLU A 24 -5.85 -8.13 -0.93
CA GLU A 24 -6.82 -7.58 0.02
C GLU A 24 -7.72 -6.54 -0.65
N PHE A 25 -7.17 -5.76 -1.59
CA PHE A 25 -7.98 -4.88 -2.42
C PHE A 25 -8.95 -5.65 -3.32
N LEU A 26 -8.49 -6.72 -3.98
CA LEU A 26 -9.32 -7.52 -4.89
C LEU A 26 -10.54 -8.10 -4.17
N LYS A 27 -10.36 -8.65 -2.96
CA LYS A 27 -11.48 -9.12 -2.12
C LYS A 27 -12.52 -8.03 -1.85
N LEU A 28 -12.07 -6.80 -1.57
CA LEU A 28 -12.96 -5.67 -1.31
C LEU A 28 -13.63 -5.15 -2.58
N CYS A 29 -12.90 -5.17 -3.69
CA CYS A 29 -13.38 -4.74 -5.00
C CYS A 29 -14.45 -5.68 -5.55
N GLU A 30 -14.22 -6.99 -5.49
CA GLU A 30 -15.12 -8.05 -5.98
C GLU A 30 -16.49 -8.04 -5.29
N ALA A 31 -16.58 -7.49 -4.08
CA ALA A 31 -17.84 -7.27 -3.39
C ALA A 31 -18.76 -6.24 -4.08
N THR A 32 -18.24 -5.47 -5.04
CA THR A 32 -18.95 -4.34 -5.67
C THR A 32 -18.93 -4.36 -7.21
N MET A 33 -18.05 -5.15 -7.84
CA MET A 33 -17.92 -5.22 -9.31
C MET A 33 -17.34 -6.57 -9.77
N PRO A 34 -17.45 -6.94 -11.07
CA PRO A 34 -16.92 -8.20 -11.59
C PRO A 34 -15.41 -8.36 -11.39
N VAL A 35 -14.96 -9.59 -11.12
CA VAL A 35 -13.55 -9.95 -10.88
C VAL A 35 -12.62 -9.46 -12.00
N ALA A 36 -13.03 -9.58 -13.26
CA ALA A 36 -12.24 -9.15 -14.41
C ALA A 36 -11.93 -7.63 -14.38
N SER A 37 -12.92 -6.81 -14.01
CA SER A 37 -12.75 -5.36 -13.87
C SER A 37 -11.92 -5.01 -12.63
N CYS A 38 -12.03 -5.78 -11.54
CA CYS A 38 -11.17 -5.61 -10.37
C CYS A 38 -9.69 -5.89 -10.66
N GLY A 39 -9.40 -6.93 -11.45
CA GLY A 39 -8.04 -7.23 -11.91
C GLY A 39 -7.44 -6.08 -12.73
N CYS A 40 -8.22 -5.51 -13.65
CA CYS A 40 -7.82 -4.34 -14.44
C CYS A 40 -7.53 -3.13 -13.55
N VAL A 41 -8.44 -2.79 -12.64
CA VAL A 41 -8.30 -1.64 -11.72
C VAL A 41 -7.06 -1.79 -10.84
N ALA A 42 -6.85 -2.98 -10.26
CA ALA A 42 -5.66 -3.25 -9.48
C ALA A 42 -4.39 -3.07 -10.32
N ASN A 43 -4.36 -3.60 -11.55
CA ASN A 43 -3.21 -3.49 -12.42
C ASN A 43 -2.88 -2.03 -12.81
N GLU A 44 -3.88 -1.23 -13.16
CA GLU A 44 -3.73 0.22 -13.44
C GLU A 44 -3.11 0.96 -12.25
N LEU A 45 -3.63 0.72 -11.04
CA LEU A 45 -3.15 1.38 -9.83
C LEU A 45 -1.72 0.95 -9.46
N LEU A 46 -1.38 -0.32 -9.69
CA LEU A 46 -0.04 -0.84 -9.44
C LEU A 46 1.04 -0.20 -10.34
N GLN A 47 0.68 0.41 -11.47
CA GLN A 47 1.63 1.07 -12.38
C GLN A 47 2.27 2.34 -11.78
N SER A 48 1.77 2.84 -10.65
CA SER A 48 2.30 4.05 -10.02
C SER A 48 2.51 3.88 -8.51
N ARG A 49 3.48 4.59 -7.96
CA ARG A 49 3.72 4.60 -6.50
C ARG A 49 2.47 5.08 -5.74
N ASP A 50 1.82 6.12 -6.25
CA ASP A 50 0.62 6.68 -5.62
C ASP A 50 -0.56 5.71 -5.66
N GLY A 51 -0.75 4.97 -6.75
CA GLY A 51 -1.77 3.94 -6.85
C GLY A 51 -1.48 2.74 -5.93
N GLN A 52 -0.21 2.33 -5.79
CA GLN A 52 0.20 1.29 -4.83
C GLN A 52 -0.07 1.71 -3.38
N VAL A 53 0.32 2.93 -2.99
CA VAL A 53 0.03 3.48 -1.65
C VAL A 53 -1.49 3.54 -1.42
N SER A 54 -2.24 3.99 -2.43
CA SER A 54 -3.70 4.11 -2.37
C SER A 54 -4.39 2.75 -2.18
N LEU A 55 -3.94 1.71 -2.89
CA LEU A 55 -4.40 0.32 -2.72
C LEU A 55 -4.22 -0.15 -1.28
N ASP A 56 -3.01 -0.03 -0.77
CA ASP A 56 -2.64 -0.51 0.56
C ASP A 56 -3.34 0.27 1.67
N ALA A 57 -3.40 1.59 1.53
CA ALA A 57 -4.08 2.45 2.46
C ALA A 57 -5.57 2.15 2.52
N TYR A 58 -6.22 1.98 1.37
CA TYR A 58 -7.63 1.62 1.31
C TYR A 58 -7.89 0.26 1.96
N ALA A 59 -7.08 -0.75 1.62
CA ALA A 59 -7.20 -2.07 2.22
C ALA A 59 -7.02 -2.03 3.75
N ALA A 60 -6.09 -1.21 4.25
CA ALA A 60 -5.84 -1.06 5.68
C ALA A 60 -7.02 -0.42 6.43
N VAL A 61 -7.61 0.66 5.91
CA VAL A 61 -8.72 1.36 6.61
C VAL A 61 -10.06 0.66 6.48
N LYS A 62 -10.22 -0.22 5.48
CA LYS A 62 -11.46 -1.02 5.29
C LYS A 62 -11.48 -2.31 6.10
N ARG A 63 -10.41 -2.63 6.81
CA ARG A 63 -10.38 -3.75 7.76
C ARG A 63 -11.37 -3.57 8.92
N PRO A 64 -11.71 -4.66 9.64
CA PRO A 64 -12.44 -4.55 10.91
C PRO A 64 -11.73 -3.59 11.88
N PRO A 65 -12.47 -2.82 12.70
CA PRO A 65 -11.87 -1.81 13.60
C PRO A 65 -10.74 -2.32 14.50
N ALA A 66 -10.82 -3.59 14.93
CA ALA A 66 -9.80 -4.24 15.74
C ALA A 66 -8.43 -4.38 15.02
N GLU A 67 -8.43 -4.44 13.69
CA GLU A 67 -7.24 -4.66 12.87
C GLU A 67 -6.72 -3.39 12.17
N GLN A 68 -7.56 -2.36 12.01
CA GLN A 68 -7.23 -1.15 11.24
C GLN A 68 -5.93 -0.49 11.68
N ARG A 69 -5.70 -0.37 13.01
CA ARG A 69 -4.49 0.27 13.54
C ARG A 69 -3.21 -0.49 13.16
N ALA A 70 -3.23 -1.81 13.28
CA ALA A 70 -2.08 -2.65 12.94
C ALA A 70 -1.81 -2.62 11.43
N ALA A 71 -2.87 -2.70 10.62
CA ALA A 71 -2.76 -2.61 9.17
C ALA A 71 -2.24 -1.23 8.71
N ALA A 72 -2.77 -0.14 9.27
CA ALA A 72 -2.32 1.20 8.93
C ALA A 72 -0.86 1.44 9.35
N LEU A 73 -0.42 0.88 10.49
CA LEU A 73 0.99 0.93 10.90
C LEU A 73 1.89 0.15 9.93
N ALA A 74 1.45 -1.00 9.43
CA ALA A 74 2.22 -1.77 8.45
C ALA A 74 2.41 -0.98 7.14
N VAL A 75 1.36 -0.33 6.64
CA VAL A 75 1.41 0.55 5.46
C VAL A 75 2.30 1.76 5.71
N ALA A 76 2.17 2.39 6.89
CA ALA A 76 2.98 3.52 7.30
C ALA A 76 4.48 3.18 7.28
N ASN A 77 4.87 2.08 7.91
CA ASN A 77 6.25 1.60 7.94
C ASN A 77 6.78 1.27 6.54
N LYS A 78 5.93 0.64 5.73
CA LYS A 78 6.27 0.23 4.38
C LYS A 78 6.60 1.41 3.46
N TYR A 79 5.82 2.49 3.54
CA TYR A 79 5.99 3.65 2.64
C TYR A 79 6.75 4.81 3.27
N GLY A 80 7.21 4.67 4.53
CA GLY A 80 7.92 5.71 5.27
C GLY A 80 7.04 6.92 5.59
N MET A 81 5.76 6.68 5.89
CA MET A 81 4.78 7.74 6.18
C MET A 81 4.17 7.58 7.58
N LYS A 82 3.47 8.60 8.07
CA LYS A 82 2.71 8.57 9.31
C LYS A 82 1.38 7.87 9.10
N ILE A 83 0.82 7.28 10.16
CA ILE A 83 -0.53 6.67 10.11
C ILE A 83 -1.60 7.67 9.64
N SER A 84 -1.50 8.94 10.03
CA SER A 84 -2.42 9.99 9.55
C SER A 84 -2.37 10.18 8.03
N GLU A 85 -1.20 9.98 7.43
CA GLU A 85 -1.00 10.08 5.98
C GLU A 85 -1.55 8.85 5.26
N VAL A 86 -1.54 7.67 5.90
CA VAL A 86 -2.21 6.47 5.40
C VAL A 86 -3.73 6.69 5.31
N VAL A 87 -4.34 7.24 6.37
CA VAL A 87 -5.78 7.55 6.35
C VAL A 87 -6.10 8.57 5.25
N ALA A 88 -5.27 9.61 5.11
CA ALA A 88 -5.44 10.59 4.04
C ALA A 88 -5.25 9.98 2.64
N ALA A 89 -4.31 9.03 2.47
CA ALA A 89 -4.10 8.32 1.22
C ALA A 89 -5.30 7.41 0.87
N ALA A 90 -5.91 6.76 1.85
CA ALA A 90 -7.12 5.97 1.65
C ALA A 90 -8.33 6.83 1.24
N GLU A 91 -8.44 8.06 1.75
CA GLU A 91 -9.48 9.00 1.30
C GLU A 91 -9.22 9.50 -0.13
N ARG A 92 -7.96 9.81 -0.45
CA ARG A 92 -7.55 10.20 -1.82
C ARG A 92 -7.63 9.05 -2.84
N SER A 93 -7.71 7.80 -2.39
CA SER A 93 -7.82 6.65 -3.28
C SER A 93 -9.16 6.61 -4.01
N LYS A 94 -10.23 7.18 -3.42
CA LYS A 94 -11.59 7.18 -3.99
C LYS A 94 -11.64 7.71 -5.44
N PRO A 95 -11.19 8.94 -5.76
CA PRO A 95 -11.21 9.43 -7.13
C PRO A 95 -10.27 8.65 -8.07
N LEU A 96 -9.13 8.15 -7.57
CA LEU A 96 -8.21 7.32 -8.37
C LEU A 96 -8.86 5.99 -8.77
N PHE A 97 -9.59 5.38 -7.83
CA PHE A 97 -10.31 4.13 -8.07
C PHE A 97 -11.48 4.35 -9.02
N SER A 98 -12.28 5.39 -8.84
CA SER A 98 -13.35 5.72 -9.78
C SER A 98 -12.83 5.93 -11.19
N ALA A 99 -11.72 6.67 -11.35
CA ALA A 99 -11.09 6.88 -12.65
C ALA A 99 -10.56 5.57 -13.27
N ALA A 100 -9.95 4.69 -12.48
CA ALA A 100 -9.49 3.39 -12.94
C ALA A 100 -10.67 2.48 -13.33
N VAL A 101 -11.76 2.51 -12.56
CA VAL A 101 -12.99 1.75 -12.85
C VAL A 101 -13.57 2.17 -14.20
N GLU A 102 -13.69 3.47 -14.50
CA GLU A 102 -14.21 3.92 -15.81
C GLU A 102 -13.34 3.46 -17.01
N ARG A 103 -12.03 3.29 -16.82
CA ARG A 103 -11.14 2.77 -17.87
C ARG A 103 -11.18 1.25 -18.03
N CYS A 104 -11.70 0.56 -17.02
CA CYS A 104 -11.73 -0.90 -16.92
C CYS A 104 -13.13 -1.50 -17.11
N LYS A 105 -14.10 -0.67 -17.52
CA LYS A 105 -15.46 -1.09 -17.94
C LYS A 105 -15.49 -1.49 -19.41
#